data_AF-A0A7U9XFV6-F1
#
_entry.id   AF-A0A7U9XFV6-F1
#
_cell.length_a   1.000
_cell.length_b   1.000
_cell.length_c   1.000
_cell.angle_alpha   90.00
_cell.angle_beta   90.00
_cell.angle_gamma   90.00
#
_symmetry.space_group_name_H-M   'P 1'
#
loop_
_entity.id
_entity.type
_entity.pdbx_description
1 polymer ?
#
loop_
_entity_poly.entity_id
_entity_poly.type
_entity_poly.pdbx_seq_one_letter_code
_entity_poly.pdbx_strand_id
1 'polypeptide(L)'
;MIKRKPKKLKKIPVDLVSYIQIETEAIKDFNDKQMISSYCLSKLEIVNWYLELLEVGSKKYVVPQSKAYLEAVRDQLIECHRQIMRVKIKNPNERPIIDIKYPKGYEG
;
A
#
# COMPACT_ATOMS: atom_id res chain seq x y z
N MET A 1 26.49 12.36 -27.33
CA MET A 1 25.31 11.94 -26.54
C MET A 1 25.75 11.50 -25.16
N ILE A 2 25.37 12.21 -24.10
CA ILE A 2 25.63 11.77 -22.72
C ILE A 2 24.66 10.62 -22.39
N LYS A 3 25.15 9.37 -22.38
CA LYS A 3 24.37 8.21 -21.91
C LYS A 3 24.13 8.36 -20.40
N ARG A 4 22.94 8.82 -20.01
CA ARG A 4 22.53 8.88 -18.60
C ARG A 4 22.42 7.45 -18.04
N LYS A 5 23.06 7.18 -16.90
CA LYS A 5 22.98 5.87 -16.23
C LYS A 5 21.52 5.60 -15.83
N PRO A 6 21.03 4.35 -15.99
CA PRO A 6 19.68 4.02 -15.59
C PRO A 6 19.50 4.13 -14.07
N LYS A 7 18.34 4.60 -13.63
CA LYS A 7 18.02 4.78 -12.21
C LYS A 7 17.60 3.43 -11.62
N LYS A 8 18.35 2.94 -10.63
CA LYS A 8 17.99 1.75 -9.87
C LYS A 8 16.81 2.07 -8.94
N LEU A 9 15.77 1.26 -9.00
CA LEU A 9 14.60 1.40 -8.14
C LEU A 9 14.84 0.76 -6.77
N LYS A 10 14.05 1.17 -5.76
CA LYS A 10 14.12 0.58 -4.42
C LYS A 10 13.55 -0.84 -4.46
N LYS A 11 14.20 -1.77 -3.76
CA LYS A 11 13.72 -3.13 -3.62
C LYS A 11 12.42 -3.15 -2.80
N ILE A 12 11.47 -4.01 -3.18
CA ILE A 12 10.29 -4.26 -2.37
C ILE A 12 10.72 -5.12 -1.16
N PRO A 13 10.42 -4.69 0.08
CA PRO A 13 10.74 -5.47 1.28
C PRO A 13 10.09 -6.85 1.23
N VAL A 14 10.82 -7.87 1.70
CA VAL A 14 10.36 -9.27 1.63
C VAL A 14 9.25 -9.53 2.65
N ASP A 15 9.31 -8.83 3.77
CA ASP A 15 8.38 -8.85 4.89
C ASP A 15 7.14 -7.96 4.67
N LEU A 16 7.05 -7.26 3.53
CA LEU A 16 5.97 -6.32 3.28
C LEU A 16 4.57 -6.93 3.45
N VAL A 17 4.37 -8.12 2.87
CA VAL A 17 3.09 -8.82 2.91
C VAL A 17 2.79 -9.28 4.34
N SER A 18 3.76 -9.88 5.01
CA SER A 18 3.64 -10.31 6.41
C SER A 18 3.31 -9.15 7.34
N TYR A 19 3.95 -8.00 7.15
CA TYR A 19 3.65 -6.78 7.89
C TYR A 19 2.19 -6.37 7.73
N ILE A 20 1.70 -6.27 6.49
CA ILE A 20 0.30 -5.88 6.23
C ILE A 20 -0.67 -6.91 6.85
N GLN A 21 -0.36 -8.20 6.80
CA GLN A 21 -1.20 -9.24 7.41
C GLN A 21 -1.29 -9.08 8.93
N ILE A 22 -0.16 -8.90 9.61
CA ILE A 22 -0.11 -8.67 11.06
C ILE A 22 -0.91 -7.42 11.44
N GLU A 23 -0.72 -6.32 10.72
CA GLU A 23 -1.47 -5.09 10.96
C GLU A 23 -2.97 -5.28 10.69
N THR A 24 -3.34 -6.10 9.70
CA THR A 24 -4.74 -6.43 9.40
C THR A 24 -5.42 -7.14 10.57
N GLU A 25 -4.71 -8.06 11.24
CA GLU A 25 -5.21 -8.74 12.44
C GLU A 25 -5.36 -7.79 13.63
N ALA A 26 -4.57 -6.71 13.66
CA ALA A 26 -4.57 -5.71 14.72
C ALA A 26 -5.60 -4.58 14.52
N ILE A 27 -6.35 -4.55 13.41
CA ILE A 27 -7.37 -3.52 13.13
C ILE A 27 -8.44 -3.51 14.23
N LYS A 28 -8.63 -2.36 14.89
CA LYS A 28 -9.67 -2.17 15.91
C LYS A 28 -10.77 -1.24 15.45
N ASP A 29 -10.41 -0.15 14.76
CA ASP A 29 -11.34 0.90 14.36
C ASP A 29 -11.31 1.22 12.85
N PHE A 30 -12.11 2.21 12.43
CA PHE A 30 -12.18 2.63 11.03
C PHE A 30 -10.93 3.36 10.55
N ASN A 31 -10.23 4.06 11.44
CA ASN A 31 -9.01 4.79 11.10
C ASN A 31 -7.88 3.80 10.81
N ASP A 32 -7.72 2.76 11.64
CA ASP A 32 -6.79 1.65 11.41
C ASP A 32 -7.05 1.00 10.05
N LYS A 33 -8.32 0.64 9.81
CA LYS A 33 -8.75 0.01 8.55
C LYS A 33 -8.44 0.89 7.36
N GLN A 34 -8.75 2.18 7.44
CA GLN A 34 -8.49 3.14 6.36
C GLN A 34 -6.99 3.33 6.13
N MET A 35 -6.21 3.44 7.20
CA MET A 35 -4.76 3.60 7.14
C MET A 35 -4.10 2.40 6.47
N ILE A 36 -4.39 1.19 6.95
CA ILE A 36 -3.77 -0.05 6.44
C ILE A 36 -4.25 -0.33 5.01
N SER A 37 -5.53 -0.09 4.70
CA SER A 37 -6.06 -0.21 3.34
C SER A 37 -5.33 0.72 2.36
N SER A 38 -5.20 2.00 2.72
CA SER A 38 -4.50 3.00 1.89
C SER A 38 -3.02 2.65 1.73
N TYR A 39 -2.38 2.18 2.79
CA TYR A 39 -1.00 1.70 2.74
C TYR A 39 -0.86 0.52 1.77
N CYS A 40 -1.71 -0.50 1.89
CA CYS A 40 -1.71 -1.67 1.01
C CYS A 40 -1.88 -1.28 -0.47
N LEU A 41 -2.83 -0.39 -0.77
CA LEU A 41 -3.06 0.14 -2.12
C LEU A 41 -1.82 0.87 -2.67
N SER A 42 -1.21 1.75 -1.87
CA SER A 42 0.01 2.47 -2.31
C SER A 42 1.16 1.51 -2.70
N LYS A 43 1.26 0.36 -2.02
CA LYS A 43 2.28 -0.64 -2.34
C LYS A 43 1.92 -1.44 -3.59
N LEU A 44 0.64 -1.75 -3.75
CA LEU A 44 0.13 -2.40 -4.95
C LEU A 44 0.40 -1.54 -6.20
N GLU A 45 0.18 -0.23 -6.12
CA GLU A 45 0.51 0.72 -7.20
C GLU A 45 2.00 0.69 -7.57
N ILE A 46 2.90 0.66 -6.57
CA ILE A 46 4.34 0.56 -6.81
C ILE A 46 4.70 -0.75 -7.51
N VAL A 47 4.12 -1.88 -7.07
CA VAL A 47 4.35 -3.19 -7.69
C VAL A 47 3.88 -3.20 -9.13
N ASN A 48 2.67 -2.69 -9.40
CA ASN A 48 2.11 -2.58 -10.75
C ASN A 48 3.00 -1.71 -11.64
N TRP A 49 3.46 -0.57 -11.15
CA TRP A 49 4.39 0.27 -11.88
C TRP A 49 5.71 -0.45 -12.21
N TYR A 50 6.24 -1.27 -11.29
CA TYR A 50 7.44 -2.06 -11.55
C TYR A 50 7.20 -3.13 -12.62
N LEU A 51 6.03 -3.78 -12.60
CA LEU A 51 5.62 -4.74 -13.63
C LEU A 51 5.50 -4.06 -15.00
N GLU A 52 4.82 -2.92 -15.08
CA GLU A 52 4.69 -2.13 -16.31
C GLU A 52 6.06 -1.74 -16.88
N LEU A 53 7.01 -1.31 -16.04
CA LEU A 53 8.37 -0.97 -16.47
C LEU A 53 9.11 -2.16 -17.10
N LEU A 54 8.88 -3.37 -16.57
CA LEU A 54 9.43 -4.60 -17.14
C LEU A 54 8.76 -4.94 -18.48
N GLU A 55 7.45 -4.74 -18.59
CA GLU A 55 6.69 -5.03 -19.81
C GLU A 55 7.03 -4.10 -20.96
N VAL A 56 7.16 -2.79 -20.70
CA VAL A 56 7.56 -1.82 -21.73
C VAL A 56 9.06 -1.85 -22.05
N GLY A 57 9.86 -2.62 -21.30
CA GLY A 57 11.31 -2.73 -21.50
C GLY A 57 12.07 -1.42 -21.28
N SER A 58 11.65 -0.61 -20.29
CA SER A 58 12.22 0.73 -20.08
C SER A 58 13.70 0.69 -19.73
N LYS A 59 14.56 1.20 -20.61
CA LYS A 59 16.02 1.31 -20.37
C LYS A 59 16.40 2.39 -19.36
N LYS A 60 15.43 3.21 -18.91
CA LYS A 60 15.66 4.31 -17.96
C LYS A 60 15.72 3.83 -16.51
N TYR A 61 15.03 2.73 -16.19
CA TYR A 61 14.89 2.21 -14.84
C TYR A 61 15.39 0.77 -14.77
N VAL A 62 15.99 0.41 -13.63
CA VAL A 62 16.36 -0.97 -13.34
C VAL A 62 15.51 -1.45 -12.18
N VAL A 63 14.62 -2.39 -12.48
CA VAL A 63 13.77 -3.08 -11.50
C VAL A 63 14.60 -4.19 -10.85
N PRO A 64 14.71 -4.23 -9.51
CA PRO A 64 15.61 -5.16 -8.82
C PRO A 64 15.06 -6.58 -8.65
N GLN A 65 13.75 -6.78 -8.83
CA GLN A 65 13.06 -8.07 -8.64
C GLN A 65 12.60 -8.66 -9.96
N SER A 66 12.46 -9.99 -10.01
CA SER A 66 11.94 -10.68 -11.20
C SER A 66 10.44 -10.41 -11.39
N LYS A 67 9.97 -10.52 -12.64
CA LYS A 67 8.54 -10.39 -12.97
C LYS A 67 7.69 -11.36 -12.14
N ALA A 68 8.08 -12.63 -12.07
CA ALA A 68 7.38 -13.66 -11.31
C ALA A 68 7.25 -13.34 -9.81
N TYR A 69 8.31 -12.77 -9.21
CA TYR A 69 8.25 -12.33 -7.81
C TYR A 69 7.25 -11.18 -7.63
N LEU A 70 7.29 -10.19 -8.52
CA LEU A 70 6.40 -9.04 -8.46
C LEU A 70 4.93 -9.43 -8.69
N GLU A 71 4.64 -10.38 -9.58
CA GLU A 71 3.31 -10.93 -9.79
C GLU A 71 2.79 -11.65 -8.54
N ALA A 72 3.64 -12.49 -7.91
CA ALA A 72 3.28 -13.15 -6.66
C ALA A 72 2.99 -12.14 -5.54
N VAL A 73 3.81 -11.09 -5.39
CA VAL A 73 3.58 -10.03 -4.41
C VAL A 73 2.30 -9.24 -4.71
N ARG A 74 2.02 -8.93 -5.98
CA ARG A 74 0.78 -8.27 -6.40
C ARG A 74 -0.44 -9.09 -5.97
N ASP A 75 -0.45 -10.38 -6.26
CA ASP A 75 -1.58 -11.26 -5.96
C ASP A 75 -1.79 -11.40 -4.45
N GLN A 76 -0.69 -11.49 -3.68
CA GLN A 76 -0.72 -11.48 -2.22
C GLN A 76 -1.27 -10.15 -1.66
N LEU A 77 -0.83 -9.00 -2.19
CA LEU A 77 -1.32 -7.68 -1.76
C LEU A 77 -2.81 -7.49 -2.09
N ILE A 78 -3.28 -7.98 -3.23
CA ILE A 78 -4.70 -7.98 -3.58
C ILE A 78 -5.49 -8.79 -2.56
N GLU A 79 -5.00 -9.97 -2.16
CA GLU A 79 -5.66 -10.77 -1.14
C GLU A 79 -5.62 -10.11 0.24
N CYS A 80 -4.50 -9.51 0.64
CA CYS A 80 -4.41 -8.71 1.87
C CYS A 80 -5.45 -7.59 1.87
N HIS A 81 -5.60 -6.87 0.76
CA HIS A 81 -6.63 -5.84 0.66
C HIS A 81 -8.04 -6.42 0.84
N ARG A 82 -8.35 -7.58 0.23
CA ARG A 82 -9.65 -8.24 0.46
C ARG A 82 -9.84 -8.59 1.92
N GLN A 83 -8.81 -9.09 2.60
CA GLN A 83 -8.85 -9.41 4.02
C GLN A 83 -9.11 -8.17 4.88
N ILE A 84 -8.39 -7.06 4.64
CA ILE A 84 -8.61 -5.77 5.31
C ILE A 84 -10.07 -5.35 5.17
N MET A 85 -10.63 -5.42 3.95
CA MET A 85 -12.02 -5.01 3.71
C MET A 85 -13.04 -5.91 4.40
N ARG A 86 -12.72 -7.21 4.58
CA ARG A 86 -13.56 -8.18 5.31
C ARG A 86 -13.58 -7.96 6.82
N VAL A 87 -12.58 -7.27 7.40
CA VAL A 87 -12.56 -7.00 8.85
C VAL A 87 -13.81 -6.22 9.25
N LYS A 88 -14.59 -6.80 10.16
CA LYS A 88 -15.79 -6.18 10.74
C LYS A 88 -15.41 -5.40 11.99
N ILE A 89 -15.60 -4.09 11.95
CA ILE A 89 -15.36 -3.20 13.09
C ILE A 89 -16.53 -3.37 14.05
N LYS A 90 -16.24 -3.82 15.28
CA LYS A 90 -17.25 -4.26 16.25
C LYS A 90 -18.07 -3.11 16.84
N ASN A 91 -17.63 -1.87 16.70
CA ASN A 91 -18.29 -0.71 17.29
C ASN A 91 -18.75 0.30 16.22
N PRO A 92 -20.02 0.26 15.78
CA PRO A 92 -20.56 1.16 14.74
C PRO A 92 -20.63 2.64 15.17
N ASN A 93 -20.52 2.91 16.48
CA ASN A 93 -20.56 4.26 17.05
C ASN A 93 -19.21 4.99 16.92
N GLU A 94 -18.13 4.28 16.61
CA GLU A 94 -16.82 4.83 16.26
C GLU A 94 -16.70 4.99 14.74
N ARG A 95 -17.72 5.57 14.09
CA ARG A 95 -17.52 6.07 12.71
C ARG A 95 -16.26 6.95 12.73
N PRO A 96 -15.44 6.99 11.67
CA PRO A 96 -14.29 7.87 11.64
C PRO A 96 -14.81 9.31 11.70
N ILE A 97 -14.88 9.85 12.91
CA ILE A 97 -15.28 11.22 13.12
C ILE A 97 -14.02 11.98 12.73
N ILE A 98 -14.05 12.61 11.56
CA ILE A 98 -13.27 13.82 11.36
C ILE A 98 -13.96 14.88 12.26
N ASP A 99 -13.95 14.67 13.58
CA ASP A 99 -14.41 15.64 14.57
C ASP A 99 -13.22 16.56 14.78
N ILE A 100 -13.06 17.50 13.86
CA ILE A 100 -12.16 18.61 14.12
C ILE A 100 -12.85 19.40 15.23
N LYS A 101 -12.57 19.06 16.49
CA LYS A 101 -12.95 19.88 17.64
C LYS A 101 -12.10 21.14 17.56
N TYR A 102 -12.61 22.15 16.85
CA TYR A 102 -12.05 23.49 16.90
C TYR A 102 -12.17 24.01 18.34
N PRO A 103 -11.12 24.63 18.89
CA PRO A 103 -11.23 25.30 20.19
C PRO A 103 -12.27 26.43 20.12
N LYS A 104 -12.93 26.67 21.25
CA LYS A 104 -14.01 27.65 21.37
C LYS A 104 -13.56 29.02 20.82
N GLY A 105 -14.21 29.51 19.76
CA GLY A 105 -13.85 30.77 19.08
C GLY A 105 -13.11 30.62 17.74
N TYR A 106 -12.87 29.38 17.28
CA TYR A 106 -12.37 29.07 15.94
C TYR A 106 -13.38 28.28 15.09
N GLU A 107 -14.62 28.20 15.57
CA GLU A 107 -15.79 27.84 14.77
C GLU A 107 -16.09 29.07 13.90
N GLY A 108 -15.83 28.97 12.59
CA GLY A 108 -15.79 30.12 11.66
C GLY A 108 -17.03 31.01 11.66
#